data_AF-A0A672LSE9-F1
#
_entry.id   AF-A0A672LSE9-F1
#
_cell.length_a   1.000
_cell.length_b   1.000
_cell.length_c   1.000
_cell.angle_alpha   90.00
_cell.angle_beta   90.00
_cell.angle_gamma   90.00
#
_symmetry.space_group_name_H-M   'P 1'
#
loop_
_entity.id
_entity.type
_entity.pdbx_description
1 polymer ?
#
loop_
_entity_poly.entity_id
_entity_poly.type
_entity_poly.pdbx_seq_one_letter_code
_entity_poly.pdbx_strand_id
1 'polypeptide(L)'
;SLNSLHFQDLPVKEEFLSATREKLHECLRLFQKTAEYDQLYDACTTLLQEIQRRNPFEAVSLTEISKEQCYSQEKSCKDFQNPVQSEPKESAYEVKEEEEKSVELLEEESWFVGDLGRRQAEELLQGKPSGAFLIRNSSTKDCYACSVVVGSQVRHCVIRHTERGFGFVEPFDLHKSLKDLVMHYHHTSLAQHNQALDVRLAYPVHMSS
;
A
#
# COMPACT_ATOMS: atom_id res chain seq x y z
N SER A 1 55.25 38.70 6.29
CA SER A 1 54.67 37.37 6.54
C SER A 1 53.20 37.40 6.21
N LEU A 2 52.81 36.83 5.06
CA LEU A 2 51.41 36.62 4.69
C LEU A 2 51.10 35.13 4.87
N ASN A 3 50.15 34.85 5.75
CA ASN A 3 49.70 33.50 6.07
C ASN A 3 49.01 32.87 4.85
N SER A 4 49.55 31.75 4.40
CA SER A 4 48.95 30.86 3.42
C SER A 4 47.73 30.17 4.06
N LEU A 5 46.53 30.52 3.60
CA LEU A 5 45.32 29.75 3.90
C LEU A 5 45.38 28.46 3.09
N HIS A 6 45.82 27.40 3.77
CA HIS A 6 45.79 26.04 3.28
C HIS A 6 44.32 25.59 3.23
N PHE A 7 43.72 25.62 2.04
CA PHE A 7 42.44 24.95 1.79
C PHE A 7 42.72 23.45 1.84
N GLN A 8 42.46 22.83 2.99
CA GLN A 8 42.44 21.38 3.10
C GLN A 8 41.16 20.90 2.41
N ASP A 9 41.32 20.24 1.26
CA ASP A 9 40.28 19.39 0.69
C ASP A 9 39.93 18.32 1.73
N LEU A 10 38.78 18.48 2.38
CA LEU A 10 38.23 17.43 3.25
C LEU A 10 37.92 16.22 2.38
N PRO A 11 38.39 15.01 2.73
CA PRO A 11 38.03 13.81 1.99
C PRO A 11 36.54 13.59 2.15
N VAL A 12 35.78 13.75 1.06
CA VAL A 12 34.39 13.30 1.01
C VAL A 12 34.45 11.80 1.26
N LYS A 13 33.98 11.37 2.43
CA LYS A 13 34.05 9.98 2.88
C LYS A 13 33.43 9.10 1.80
N GLU A 14 34.18 8.14 1.29
CA GLU A 14 33.79 7.21 0.22
C GLU A 14 32.46 6.50 0.53
N GLU A 15 32.18 6.29 1.82
CA GLU A 15 30.90 5.80 2.36
C GLU A 15 29.71 6.69 1.99
N PHE A 16 29.87 8.02 1.99
CA PHE A 16 28.82 8.98 1.61
C PHE A 16 28.52 8.92 0.11
N LEU A 17 29.56 8.73 -0.71
CA LEU A 17 29.41 8.54 -2.15
C LEU A 17 28.74 7.19 -2.46
N SER A 18 29.08 6.13 -1.71
CA SER A 18 28.44 4.82 -1.83
C SER A 18 26.95 4.86 -1.47
N ALA A 19 26.60 5.46 -0.32
CA ALA A 19 25.21 5.58 0.11
C ALA A 19 24.37 6.42 -0.86
N THR A 20 24.97 7.49 -1.41
CA THR A 20 24.30 8.32 -2.44
C THR A 20 24.07 7.53 -3.72
N ARG A 21 25.04 6.71 -4.14
CA ARG A 21 24.93 5.84 -5.32
C ARG A 21 23.84 4.78 -5.14
N GLU A 22 23.78 4.14 -3.98
CA GLU A 22 22.73 3.16 -3.67
C GLU A 22 21.33 3.77 -3.74
N LYS A 23 21.14 4.96 -3.15
CA LYS A 23 19.88 5.69 -3.21
C LYS A 23 19.50 6.09 -4.64
N LEU A 24 20.46 6.48 -5.46
CA LEU A 24 20.21 6.80 -6.87
C LEU A 24 19.77 5.57 -7.67
N HIS A 25 20.40 4.41 -7.43
CA HIS A 25 19.98 3.15 -8.04
C HIS A 25 18.57 2.72 -7.60
N GLU A 26 18.22 2.94 -6.34
CA GLU A 26 16.87 2.72 -5.82
C GLU A 26 15.85 3.60 -6.55
N CYS A 27 16.12 4.91 -6.65
CA CYS A 27 15.25 5.85 -7.37
C CYS A 27 15.09 5.47 -8.85
N LEU A 28 16.16 5.10 -9.54
CA LEU A 28 16.10 4.67 -10.94
C LEU A 28 15.23 3.43 -11.13
N ARG A 29 15.34 2.46 -10.22
CA ARG A 29 14.52 1.24 -10.26
C ARG A 29 13.04 1.54 -10.02
N LEU A 30 12.74 2.41 -9.05
CA LEU A 30 11.37 2.85 -8.78
C LEU A 30 10.79 3.58 -9.99
N PHE A 31 11.56 4.48 -10.60
CA PHE A 31 11.14 5.19 -11.81
C PHE A 31 10.86 4.24 -12.98
N GLN A 32 11.71 3.23 -13.20
CA GLN A 32 11.46 2.19 -14.20
C GLN A 32 10.18 1.41 -13.92
N LYS A 33 9.96 1.02 -12.66
CA LYS A 33 8.74 0.32 -12.25
C LYS A 33 7.48 1.18 -12.43
N THR A 34 7.56 2.48 -12.16
CA THR A 34 6.46 3.43 -12.43
C THR A 34 6.19 3.55 -13.93
N ALA A 35 7.24 3.68 -14.76
CA ALA A 35 7.07 3.76 -16.21
C ALA A 35 6.48 2.47 -16.82
N GLU A 36 6.84 1.31 -16.29
CA GLU A 36 6.24 0.01 -16.66
C GLU A 36 4.76 -0.06 -16.25
N TYR A 37 4.41 0.47 -15.08
CA TYR A 37 3.02 0.56 -14.63
C TYR A 37 2.17 1.48 -15.51
N ASP A 38 2.69 2.65 -15.90
CA ASP A 38 1.99 3.58 -16.78
C ASP A 38 1.74 2.96 -18.18
N GLN A 39 2.73 2.26 -18.73
CA GLN A 39 2.58 1.53 -20.00
C GLN A 39 1.53 0.42 -19.91
N LEU A 40 1.49 -0.31 -18.79
CA LEU A 40 0.49 -1.34 -18.55
C LEU A 40 -0.92 -0.72 -18.45
N TYR A 41 -1.05 0.40 -17.75
CA TYR A 41 -2.31 1.14 -17.62
C TYR A 41 -2.84 1.64 -18.98
N ASP A 42 -1.96 2.19 -19.82
CA ASP A 42 -2.31 2.64 -21.17
C ASP A 42 -2.76 1.48 -22.06
N ALA A 43 -2.08 0.33 -21.96
CA ALA A 43 -2.45 -0.88 -22.69
C ALA A 43 -3.83 -1.41 -22.27
N CYS A 44 -4.10 -1.48 -20.96
CA CYS A 44 -5.39 -1.89 -20.41
C CYS A 44 -6.52 -0.94 -20.87
N THR A 45 -6.29 0.36 -20.83
CA THR A 45 -7.28 1.37 -21.27
C THR A 45 -7.59 1.24 -22.76
N THR A 46 -6.58 1.00 -23.58
CA THR A 46 -6.73 0.81 -25.03
C THR A 46 -7.53 -0.47 -25.33
N LEU A 47 -7.26 -1.56 -24.61
CA LEU A 47 -8.00 -2.81 -24.76
C LEU A 47 -9.48 -2.65 -24.37
N LEU A 48 -9.76 -1.95 -23.28
CA LEU A 48 -11.12 -1.64 -22.83
C LEU A 48 -11.90 -0.85 -23.88
N GLN A 49 -11.27 0.15 -24.51
CA GLN A 49 -11.89 0.92 -25.60
C GLN A 49 -12.21 0.04 -26.82
N GLU A 50 -11.31 -0.87 -27.20
CA GLU A 50 -11.55 -1.81 -28.30
C GLU A 50 -12.67 -2.82 -28.01
N ILE A 51 -12.81 -3.28 -26.76
CA ILE A 51 -13.91 -4.14 -26.32
C ILE A 51 -15.24 -3.41 -26.44
N GLN A 52 -15.30 -2.17 -25.94
CA GLN A 52 -16.50 -1.31 -26.05
C GLN A 52 -16.86 -1.02 -27.51
N ARG A 53 -15.88 -0.89 -28.40
CA ARG A 53 -16.10 -0.64 -29.83
C ARG A 53 -16.63 -1.86 -30.61
N ARG A 54 -16.46 -3.08 -30.07
CA ARG A 54 -16.84 -4.34 -30.71
C ARG A 54 -18.16 -4.95 -30.22
N ASN A 55 -18.85 -4.31 -29.27
CA ASN A 55 -20.20 -4.70 -28.82
C ASN A 55 -21.28 -3.78 -29.42
N PRO A 56 -21.90 -4.11 -30.57
CA PRO A 56 -23.08 -3.41 -31.03
C PRO A 56 -24.33 -4.22 -30.65
N PHE A 57 -24.73 -4.27 -29.38
CA PHE A 57 -26.14 -4.44 -28.97
C PHE A 57 -26.24 -4.26 -27.44
N GLU A 58 -27.27 -3.51 -27.03
CA GLU A 58 -27.62 -3.05 -25.68
C GLU A 58 -26.83 -1.85 -25.14
N ALA A 59 -27.40 -0.68 -25.43
CA ALA A 59 -27.25 0.51 -24.62
C ALA A 59 -27.74 0.22 -23.19
N VAL A 60 -26.80 -0.05 -22.28
CA VAL A 60 -26.96 0.21 -20.85
C VAL A 60 -25.86 1.20 -20.46
N SER A 61 -26.28 2.30 -19.85
CA SER A 61 -25.45 3.45 -19.47
C SER A 61 -24.20 3.03 -18.68
N LEU A 62 -23.03 3.53 -19.08
CA LEU A 62 -21.74 3.42 -18.37
C LEU A 62 -21.68 4.22 -17.05
N THR A 63 -22.80 4.34 -16.34
CA THR A 63 -22.86 4.86 -14.98
C THR A 63 -22.94 3.75 -13.93
N GLU A 64 -23.11 2.48 -14.32
CA GLU A 64 -23.27 1.36 -13.39
C GLU A 64 -22.14 0.33 -13.41
N ILE A 65 -21.17 0.42 -14.34
CA ILE A 65 -19.99 -0.46 -14.36
C ILE A 65 -18.72 0.35 -14.09
N SER A 66 -18.68 0.96 -12.91
CA SER A 66 -17.45 1.38 -12.26
C SER A 66 -17.45 0.75 -10.88
N LYS A 67 -16.88 -0.46 -10.77
CA LYS A 67 -16.06 -0.91 -9.63
C LYS A 67 -15.62 -2.38 -9.67
N GLU A 68 -16.25 -3.27 -10.44
CA GLU A 68 -16.17 -4.70 -10.08
C GLU A 68 -15.39 -5.66 -11.02
N GLN A 69 -14.67 -5.16 -12.03
CA GLN A 69 -13.97 -6.05 -12.98
C GLN A 69 -12.50 -5.69 -13.27
N CYS A 70 -11.93 -4.65 -12.64
CA CYS A 70 -10.54 -4.26 -12.91
C CYS A 70 -9.48 -5.01 -12.07
N TYR A 71 -9.87 -5.91 -11.16
CA TYR A 71 -8.94 -6.51 -10.18
C TYR A 71 -8.52 -7.96 -10.43
N SER A 72 -8.91 -8.60 -11.55
CA SER A 72 -8.58 -10.02 -11.74
C SER A 72 -8.10 -10.35 -13.14
N GLN A 73 -6.85 -9.99 -13.47
CA GLN A 73 -6.09 -10.76 -14.47
C GLN A 73 -4.56 -10.58 -14.38
N GLU A 74 -3.99 -10.65 -13.17
CA GLU A 74 -2.60 -11.10 -13.01
C GLU A 74 -2.58 -12.54 -12.51
N LYS A 75 -2.83 -13.52 -13.40
CA LYS A 75 -2.14 -14.81 -13.34
C LYS A 75 -2.37 -15.68 -14.57
N SER A 76 -1.23 -16.02 -15.16
CA SER A 76 -0.89 -17.32 -15.73
C SER A 76 -0.92 -17.44 -17.26
N CYS A 77 0.28 -17.33 -17.84
CA CYS A 77 0.65 -18.12 -19.01
C CYS A 77 2.05 -18.70 -18.78
N LYS A 78 2.12 -20.01 -18.49
CA LYS A 78 3.21 -20.91 -18.91
C LYS A 78 2.65 -22.31 -19.21
N ASP A 79 2.74 -22.64 -20.49
CA ASP A 79 3.16 -23.91 -21.10
C ASP A 79 2.26 -25.17 -21.13
N PHE A 80 1.69 -25.37 -22.34
CA PHE A 80 1.59 -26.60 -23.15
C PHE A 80 1.90 -27.97 -22.50
N GLN A 81 0.91 -28.89 -22.46
CA GLN A 81 0.65 -29.91 -23.49
C GLN A 81 -0.59 -30.78 -23.12
N ASN A 82 -1.49 -30.94 -24.10
CA ASN A 82 -2.70 -31.80 -24.16
C ASN A 82 -2.39 -33.31 -23.90
N PRO A 83 -3.37 -34.22 -23.61
CA PRO A 83 -4.72 -34.21 -24.21
C PRO A 83 -5.92 -34.71 -23.35
N VAL A 84 -7.07 -34.06 -23.61
CA VAL A 84 -8.37 -34.68 -23.92
C VAL A 84 -9.17 -35.39 -22.81
N GLN A 85 -10.36 -34.81 -22.61
CA GLN A 85 -11.69 -35.38 -22.35
C GLN A 85 -12.31 -35.26 -20.94
N SER A 86 -13.48 -34.60 -20.98
CA SER A 86 -14.68 -34.70 -20.14
C SER A 86 -14.84 -33.74 -18.93
N GLU A 87 -15.66 -32.72 -19.22
CA GLU A 87 -16.62 -31.97 -18.37
C GLU A 87 -16.11 -30.97 -17.31
N PRO A 88 -16.50 -29.67 -17.39
CA PRO A 88 -16.11 -28.68 -16.40
C PRO A 88 -17.11 -28.65 -15.23
N LYS A 89 -16.64 -28.96 -14.02
CA LYS A 89 -17.29 -28.57 -12.77
C LYS A 89 -16.42 -27.55 -12.04
N GLU A 90 -16.92 -26.32 -12.04
CA GLU A 90 -17.18 -25.57 -10.81
C GLU A 90 -16.01 -25.42 -9.80
N SER A 91 -15.27 -24.30 -9.86
CA SER A 91 -14.82 -23.48 -8.72
C SER A 91 -13.90 -22.33 -9.19
N ALA A 92 -14.51 -21.18 -9.45
CA ALA A 92 -13.83 -19.89 -9.69
C ALA A 92 -14.50 -18.74 -8.92
N TYR A 93 -15.29 -19.07 -7.90
CA TYR A 93 -16.21 -18.13 -7.22
C TYR A 93 -15.79 -17.78 -5.78
N GLU A 94 -14.67 -18.28 -5.27
CA GLU A 94 -14.29 -18.06 -3.86
C GLU A 94 -13.46 -16.79 -3.60
N VAL A 95 -12.99 -16.05 -4.63
CA VAL A 95 -12.09 -14.89 -4.41
C VAL A 95 -12.83 -13.56 -4.27
N LYS A 96 -14.00 -13.39 -4.89
CA LYS A 96 -14.76 -12.12 -4.83
C LYS A 96 -15.40 -11.85 -3.46
N GLU A 97 -15.88 -12.91 -2.80
CA GLU A 97 -16.57 -12.77 -1.52
C GLU A 97 -15.64 -12.33 -0.37
N GLU A 98 -14.34 -12.72 -0.40
CA GLU A 98 -13.39 -12.34 0.66
C GLU A 98 -12.94 -10.87 0.54
N GLU A 99 -12.70 -10.35 -0.66
CA GLU A 99 -12.33 -8.95 -0.87
C GLU A 99 -13.49 -8.01 -0.49
N GLU A 100 -14.71 -8.28 -0.93
CA GLU A 100 -15.89 -7.46 -0.58
C GLU A 100 -16.18 -7.51 0.93
N LYS A 101 -16.08 -8.70 1.55
CA LYS A 101 -16.24 -8.87 2.99
C LYS A 101 -15.13 -8.19 3.79
N SER A 102 -13.89 -8.17 3.31
CA SER A 102 -12.78 -7.48 3.98
C SER A 102 -12.97 -5.95 4.00
N VAL A 103 -13.56 -5.38 2.95
CA VAL A 103 -13.89 -3.95 2.85
C VAL A 103 -15.03 -3.58 3.82
N GLU A 104 -16.03 -4.45 3.97
CA GLU A 104 -17.14 -4.26 4.92
C GLU A 104 -16.69 -4.41 6.38
N LEU A 105 -15.66 -5.21 6.66
CA LEU A 105 -15.13 -5.40 8.02
C LEU A 105 -14.20 -4.28 8.50
N LEU A 106 -13.72 -3.41 7.60
CA LEU A 106 -12.80 -2.30 7.90
C LEU A 106 -13.55 -0.97 8.08
N GLU A 107 -14.61 -1.00 8.88
CA GLU A 107 -15.31 0.21 9.35
C GLU A 107 -14.35 1.12 10.12
N GLU A 108 -14.49 2.44 9.97
CA GLU A 108 -13.53 3.41 10.53
C GLU A 108 -13.46 3.31 12.06
N GLU A 109 -14.59 3.08 12.71
CA GLU A 109 -14.75 2.92 14.15
C GLU A 109 -14.03 1.68 14.69
N SER A 110 -13.73 0.69 13.84
CA SER A 110 -13.04 -0.53 14.25
C SER A 110 -11.54 -0.32 14.52
N TRP A 111 -10.94 0.71 13.91
CA TRP A 111 -9.51 1.00 13.99
C TRP A 111 -9.18 2.45 14.37
N PHE A 112 -10.08 3.42 14.18
CA PHE A 112 -9.87 4.80 14.56
C PHE A 112 -10.36 5.08 15.99
N VAL A 113 -9.45 5.44 16.88
CA VAL A 113 -9.74 5.60 18.33
C VAL A 113 -9.70 7.06 18.81
N GLY A 114 -9.61 8.02 17.88
CA GLY A 114 -9.60 9.45 18.20
C GLY A 114 -8.42 9.88 19.09
N ASP A 115 -8.71 10.68 20.13
CA ASP A 115 -7.72 11.24 21.05
C ASP A 115 -7.23 10.19 22.06
N LEU A 116 -6.25 9.40 21.63
CA LEU A 116 -5.66 8.35 22.44
C LEU A 116 -4.13 8.49 22.52
N GLY A 117 -3.60 8.40 23.73
CA GLY A 117 -2.16 8.54 23.99
C GLY A 117 -1.36 7.29 23.59
N ARG A 118 -0.06 7.47 23.33
CA ARG A 118 0.85 6.36 22.97
C ARG A 118 0.79 5.16 23.93
N ARG A 119 0.84 5.43 25.25
CA ARG A 119 0.79 4.39 26.30
C ARG A 119 -0.54 3.63 26.28
N GLN A 120 -1.66 4.34 26.13
CA GLN A 120 -2.99 3.72 26.05
C GLN A 120 -3.10 2.83 24.80
N ALA A 121 -2.46 3.21 23.70
CA ALA A 121 -2.44 2.38 22.49
C ALA A 121 -1.66 1.08 22.70
N GLU A 122 -0.54 1.16 23.42
CA GLU A 122 0.25 -0.01 23.80
C GLU A 122 -0.55 -0.96 24.69
N GLU A 123 -1.34 -0.43 25.64
CA GLU A 123 -2.23 -1.21 26.51
C GLU A 123 -3.35 -1.90 25.72
N LEU A 124 -4.01 -1.20 24.78
CA LEU A 124 -5.06 -1.78 23.94
C LEU A 124 -4.56 -2.88 23.00
N LEU A 125 -3.31 -2.77 22.55
CA LEU A 125 -2.69 -3.75 21.65
C LEU A 125 -1.92 -4.85 22.38
N GLN A 126 -1.84 -4.78 23.71
CA GLN A 126 -1.11 -5.75 24.50
C GLN A 126 -1.71 -7.16 24.33
N GLY A 127 -0.87 -8.12 23.94
CA GLY A 127 -1.27 -9.52 23.74
C GLY A 127 -2.07 -9.78 22.46
N LYS A 128 -2.31 -8.77 21.62
CA LYS A 128 -2.94 -8.96 20.30
C LYS A 128 -1.96 -9.54 19.28
N PRO A 129 -2.44 -10.23 18.24
CA PRO A 129 -1.59 -10.82 17.21
C PRO A 129 -0.81 -9.77 16.41
N SER A 130 0.30 -10.17 15.80
CA SER A 130 1.03 -9.33 14.84
C SER A 130 0.10 -8.89 13.71
N GLY A 131 0.15 -7.61 13.36
CA GLY A 131 -0.78 -6.97 12.42
C GLY A 131 -2.02 -6.38 13.08
N ALA A 132 -2.22 -6.55 14.39
CA ALA A 132 -3.22 -5.79 15.12
C ALA A 132 -2.86 -4.31 15.19
N PHE A 133 -3.81 -3.44 14.89
CA PHE A 133 -3.53 -2.01 14.72
C PHE A 133 -4.67 -1.10 15.17
N LEU A 134 -4.31 0.17 15.37
CA LEU A 134 -5.23 1.29 15.54
C LEU A 134 -4.61 2.58 14.97
N ILE A 135 -5.45 3.54 14.61
CA ILE A 135 -5.07 4.90 14.25
C ILE A 135 -5.65 5.85 15.29
N ARG A 136 -4.82 6.78 15.77
CA ARG A 136 -5.16 7.78 16.78
C ARG A 136 -4.68 9.15 16.34
N ASN A 137 -5.28 10.20 16.91
CA ASN A 137 -4.82 11.56 16.70
C ASN A 137 -3.37 11.72 17.17
N SER A 138 -2.57 12.47 16.41
CA SER A 138 -1.23 12.86 16.85
C SER A 138 -1.29 14.13 17.68
N SER A 139 -0.34 14.29 18.60
CA SER A 139 -0.11 15.59 19.26
C SER A 139 0.48 16.63 18.29
N THR A 140 0.98 16.19 17.13
CA THR A 140 1.43 17.06 16.04
C THR A 140 0.26 17.42 15.15
N LYS A 141 0.09 18.72 14.87
CA LYS A 141 -0.96 19.23 13.99
C LYS A 141 -0.88 18.57 12.60
N ASP A 142 -2.04 18.32 12.00
CA ASP A 142 -2.19 17.75 10.65
C ASP A 142 -1.48 16.38 10.49
N CYS A 143 -1.36 15.62 11.59
CA CYS A 143 -0.79 14.29 11.60
C CYS A 143 -1.66 13.33 12.43
N TYR A 144 -1.56 12.06 12.08
CA TYR A 144 -2.09 10.95 12.86
C TYR A 144 -0.96 10.01 13.27
N ALA A 145 -1.26 9.08 14.16
CA ALA A 145 -0.34 8.03 14.54
C ALA A 145 -1.00 6.66 14.32
N CYS A 146 -0.33 5.80 13.56
CA CYS A 146 -0.66 4.37 13.49
C CYS A 146 0.13 3.64 14.57
N SER A 147 -0.56 2.88 15.40
CA SER A 147 0.06 1.94 16.36
C SER A 147 -0.24 0.53 15.87
N VAL A 148 0.78 -0.29 15.66
CA VAL A 148 0.65 -1.64 15.09
C VAL A 148 1.56 -2.64 15.81
N VAL A 149 1.06 -3.86 16.04
CA VAL A 149 1.84 -4.96 16.59
C VAL A 149 2.72 -5.57 15.50
N VAL A 150 4.04 -5.60 15.71
CA VAL A 150 5.00 -6.32 14.86
C VAL A 150 5.68 -7.39 15.71
N GLY A 151 5.39 -8.66 15.43
CA GLY A 151 5.76 -9.76 16.30
C GLY A 151 5.07 -9.63 17.67
N SER A 152 5.83 -9.27 18.70
CA SER A 152 5.33 -9.05 20.07
C SER A 152 5.48 -7.60 20.55
N GLN A 153 5.86 -6.66 19.67
CA GLN A 153 6.13 -5.28 20.03
C GLN A 153 5.17 -4.33 19.31
N VAL A 154 4.67 -3.32 20.03
CA VAL A 154 3.89 -2.24 19.43
C VAL A 154 4.85 -1.21 18.82
N ARG A 155 4.69 -0.97 17.53
CA ARG A 155 5.41 0.06 16.76
C ARG A 155 4.46 1.23 16.49
N HIS A 156 5.02 2.44 16.44
CA HIS A 156 4.26 3.67 16.22
C HIS A 156 4.82 4.40 15.01
N CYS A 157 3.98 4.66 14.02
CA CYS A 157 4.34 5.35 12.79
C CYS A 157 3.50 6.61 12.65
N VAL A 158 4.12 7.72 12.26
CA VAL A 158 3.40 8.96 11.98
C VAL A 158 2.78 8.85 10.58
N ILE A 159 1.49 9.14 10.48
CA ILE A 159 0.80 9.36 9.21
C ILE A 159 0.73 10.87 9.03
N ARG A 160 1.35 11.39 7.97
CA ARG A 160 1.27 12.80 7.60
C ARG A 160 0.02 13.02 6.76
N HIS A 161 -0.64 14.16 6.96
CA HIS A 161 -1.63 14.69 6.04
C HIS A 161 -1.02 15.88 5.31
N THR A 162 -0.91 15.78 3.99
CA THR A 162 -0.39 16.83 3.11
C THR A 162 -1.44 17.18 2.07
N GLU A 163 -1.15 18.16 1.22
CA GLU A 163 -2.00 18.51 0.08
C GLU A 163 -2.17 17.37 -0.93
N ARG A 164 -1.25 16.39 -0.97
CA ARG A 164 -1.32 15.23 -1.86
C ARG A 164 -2.18 14.10 -1.27
N GLY A 165 -2.30 14.03 0.05
CA GLY A 165 -3.05 13.00 0.75
C GLY A 165 -2.39 12.54 2.06
N PHE A 166 -2.71 11.32 2.46
CA PHE A 166 -2.22 10.67 3.67
C PHE A 166 -1.11 9.68 3.34
N GLY A 167 -0.10 9.58 4.20
CA GLY A 167 0.95 8.56 4.07
C GLY A 167 1.95 8.51 5.22
N PHE A 168 2.74 7.43 5.27
CA PHE A 168 3.78 7.24 6.28
C PHE A 168 5.09 7.97 5.94
N VAL A 169 5.38 8.14 4.64
CA VAL A 169 6.62 8.71 4.15
C VAL A 169 6.40 9.38 2.79
N GLU A 170 7.08 10.48 2.54
CA GLU A 170 7.12 11.10 1.21
C GLU A 170 8.03 10.27 0.27
N PRO A 171 7.71 10.18 -1.04
CA PRO A 171 6.61 10.83 -1.76
C PRO A 171 5.31 10.02 -1.80
N PHE A 172 5.13 9.04 -0.90
CA PHE A 172 4.01 8.08 -0.91
C PHE A 172 2.81 8.51 -0.05
N ASP A 173 2.60 9.82 0.08
CA ASP A 173 1.46 10.46 0.72
C ASP A 173 0.31 10.70 -0.26
N LEU A 174 -0.16 9.61 -0.88
CA LEU A 174 -1.06 9.64 -2.03
C LEU A 174 -2.48 9.12 -1.73
N HIS A 175 -2.75 8.72 -0.49
CA HIS A 175 -4.06 8.18 -0.11
C HIS A 175 -5.06 9.32 0.14
N LYS A 176 -6.26 9.25 -0.44
CA LYS A 176 -7.25 10.34 -0.36
C LYS A 176 -7.91 10.45 1.01
N SER A 177 -7.90 9.37 1.78
CA SER A 177 -8.44 9.27 3.14
C SER A 177 -7.62 8.31 3.99
N LEU A 178 -7.80 8.36 5.32
CA LEU A 178 -7.24 7.36 6.23
C LEU A 178 -7.76 5.95 5.91
N LYS A 179 -9.03 5.83 5.50
CA LYS A 179 -9.61 4.55 5.08
C LYS A 179 -8.89 3.97 3.88
N ASP A 180 -8.63 4.78 2.85
CA ASP A 180 -7.89 4.31 1.67
C ASP A 180 -6.46 3.86 2.02
N LEU A 181 -5.82 4.57 2.96
CA LEU A 181 -4.51 4.18 3.50
C LEU A 181 -4.61 2.82 4.19
N VAL A 182 -5.56 2.64 5.10
CA VAL A 182 -5.76 1.37 5.82
C VAL A 182 -6.04 0.23 4.87
N MET A 183 -6.94 0.42 3.90
CA MET A 183 -7.28 -0.59 2.88
C MET A 183 -6.06 -1.01 2.05
N HIS A 184 -5.19 -0.05 1.70
CA HIS A 184 -3.97 -0.35 0.96
C HIS A 184 -2.99 -1.20 1.79
N TYR A 185 -2.72 -0.81 3.05
CA TYR A 185 -1.80 -1.54 3.92
C TYR A 185 -2.42 -2.78 4.60
N HIS A 186 -3.71 -3.01 4.42
CA HIS A 186 -4.34 -4.30 4.70
C HIS A 186 -3.79 -5.39 3.79
N HIS A 187 -3.56 -5.05 2.51
CA HIS A 187 -3.04 -5.96 1.50
C HIS A 187 -1.51 -5.85 1.31
N THR A 188 -0.93 -4.69 1.61
CA THR A 188 0.47 -4.37 1.34
C THR A 188 1.30 -4.22 2.62
N SER A 189 2.43 -4.91 2.73
CA SER A 189 3.32 -4.81 3.91
C SER A 189 3.92 -3.41 4.05
N LEU A 190 4.09 -2.95 5.30
CA LEU A 190 4.82 -1.74 5.64
C LEU A 190 6.34 -1.89 5.41
N ALA A 191 6.84 -3.11 5.17
CA ALA A 191 8.23 -3.39 4.82
C ALA A 191 8.73 -2.60 3.61
N GLN A 192 7.83 -2.22 2.70
CA GLN A 192 8.16 -1.40 1.53
C GLN A 192 8.81 -0.05 1.90
N HIS A 193 8.52 0.46 3.10
CA HIS A 193 9.09 1.71 3.62
C HIS A 193 10.17 1.46 4.68
N ASN A 194 10.03 0.38 5.45
CA ASN A 194 10.96 0.01 6.51
C ASN A 194 10.89 -1.49 6.79
N GLN A 195 11.96 -2.23 6.47
CA GLN A 195 12.02 -3.69 6.67
C GLN A 195 11.77 -4.14 8.13
N ALA A 196 11.97 -3.26 9.12
CA ALA A 196 11.64 -3.55 10.51
C ALA A 196 10.12 -3.59 10.80
N LEU A 197 9.29 -3.22 9.83
CA LEU A 197 7.84 -3.20 9.86
C LEU A 197 7.27 -4.18 8.82
N ASP A 198 7.83 -5.39 8.72
CA ASP A 198 7.25 -6.41 7.83
C ASP A 198 5.93 -6.97 8.39
N VAL A 199 4.88 -6.18 8.23
CA VAL A 199 3.54 -6.42 8.73
C VAL A 199 2.52 -5.70 7.87
N ARG A 200 1.29 -6.22 7.86
CA ARG A 200 0.11 -5.58 7.26
C ARG A 200 -0.84 -5.10 8.36
N LEU A 201 -1.68 -4.12 8.05
CA LEU A 201 -2.76 -3.65 8.94
C LEU A 201 -3.93 -4.65 8.90
N ALA A 202 -3.73 -5.82 9.52
CA ALA A 202 -4.58 -6.98 9.34
C ALA A 202 -5.78 -7.00 10.29
N TYR A 203 -5.60 -6.60 11.55
CA TYR A 203 -6.62 -6.78 12.60
C TYR A 203 -6.95 -5.44 13.27
N PRO A 204 -8.09 -4.80 12.95
CA PRO A 204 -8.56 -3.63 13.68
C PRO A 204 -8.67 -3.91 15.18
N VAL A 205 -8.33 -2.92 16.02
CA VAL A 205 -8.30 -3.10 17.48
C VAL A 205 -9.68 -3.51 18.05
N HIS A 206 -10.76 -3.02 17.45
CA HIS A 206 -12.16 -3.28 17.80
C HIS A 206 -12.88 -4.15 16.76
N MET A 207 -12.25 -5.24 16.29
CA MET A 207 -12.91 -6.19 15.40
C MET A 207 -14.19 -6.74 16.04
N SER A 208 -15.34 -6.58 15.37
CA SER A 208 -16.60 -7.18 15.79
C SER A 208 -16.49 -8.71 15.71
N SER A 209 -16.77 -9.37 16.82
CA SER A 209 -16.80 -10.84 16.96
C SER A 209 -18.05 -11.45 16.37
#